data_AF-A0A4S2A6V6-F1
#
_entry.id   AF-A0A4S2A6V6-F1
#
_cell.length_a   1.000
_cell.length_b   1.000
_cell.length_c   1.000
_cell.angle_alpha   90.00
_cell.angle_beta   90.00
_cell.angle_gamma   90.00
#
_symmetry.space_group_name_H-M   'P 1'
#
loop_
_entity.id
_entity.type
_entity.pdbx_description
1 polymer ?
#
loop_
_entity_poly.entity_id
_entity_poly.type
_entity_poly.pdbx_seq_one_letter_code
_entity_poly.pdbx_strand_id
1 'polypeptide(L)'
;MEGYTIRCSGHNYITLEWNGKFIFCLDNDMYYAEEIIYNIKKRTGMNFQDIPIKGRKDDFRGLRFFNGGWKRDFWKDFPSKKEIDGYMKMKQGIM
;
A
#
# COMPACT_ATOMS: atom_id res chain seq x y z
N MET A 1 -14.32 11.54 -11.85
CA MET A 1 -12.90 11.13 -11.94
C MET A 1 -12.85 9.79 -12.63
N GLU A 2 -12.23 9.75 -13.80
CA GLU A 2 -11.89 8.48 -14.45
C GLU A 2 -10.51 8.05 -13.96
N GLY A 3 -10.33 6.77 -13.63
CA GLY A 3 -9.07 6.20 -13.20
C GLY A 3 -9.11 5.43 -11.88
N TYR A 4 -7.92 5.07 -11.41
CA TYR A 4 -7.72 4.38 -10.15
C TYR A 4 -7.92 5.31 -8.95
N THR A 5 -8.45 4.76 -7.86
CA THR A 5 -8.43 5.38 -6.53
C THR A 5 -8.10 4.35 -5.47
N ILE A 6 -7.46 4.77 -4.39
CA ILE A 6 -7.17 3.92 -3.23
C ILE A 6 -7.99 4.38 -2.04
N ARG A 7 -8.49 3.44 -1.25
CA ARG A 7 -9.14 3.69 0.03
C ARG A 7 -8.48 2.82 1.11
N CYS A 8 -8.17 3.40 2.27
CA CYS A 8 -7.94 2.63 3.48
C CYS A 8 -9.24 2.60 4.31
N SER A 9 -9.67 1.41 4.73
CA SER A 9 -10.86 1.25 5.58
C SER A 9 -10.48 0.60 6.90
N GLY A 10 -10.93 1.19 8.02
CA GLY A 10 -10.74 0.62 9.36
C GLY A 10 -9.27 0.45 9.77
N HIS A 11 -8.37 1.27 9.22
CA HIS A 11 -6.93 1.21 9.45
C HIS A 11 -6.18 -0.02 8.92
N ASN A 12 -6.90 -0.96 8.28
CA ASN A 12 -6.36 -2.28 7.94
C ASN A 12 -6.47 -2.63 6.45
N TYR A 13 -7.54 -2.18 5.78
CA TYR A 13 -7.90 -2.68 4.46
C TYR A 13 -7.58 -1.68 3.36
N ILE A 14 -6.61 -1.99 2.50
CA ILE A 14 -6.24 -1.16 1.35
C ILE A 14 -6.96 -1.67 0.10
N THR A 15 -7.98 -0.92 -0.31
CA THR A 15 -8.82 -1.23 -1.48
C THR A 15 -8.39 -0.40 -2.68
N LEU A 16 -8.23 -1.06 -3.83
CA LEU A 16 -8.08 -0.42 -5.14
C LEU A 16 -9.44 -0.43 -5.87
N GLU A 17 -9.87 0.75 -6.30
CA GLU A 17 -11.08 0.96 -7.11
C GLU A 17 -10.69 1.50 -8.50
N TRP A 18 -11.46 1.22 -9.56
CA TRP A 18 -11.41 1.92 -10.86
C TRP A 18 -12.79 2.47 -11.18
N ASN A 19 -12.88 3.79 -11.40
CA ASN A 19 -14.16 4.49 -11.60
C ASN A 19 -15.20 4.16 -10.51
N GLY A 20 -14.74 4.03 -9.26
CA GLY A 20 -15.56 3.67 -8.11
C GLY A 20 -15.98 2.20 -8.03
N LYS A 21 -15.57 1.35 -8.99
CA LYS A 21 -15.79 -0.10 -8.94
C LYS A 21 -14.62 -0.79 -8.25
N PHE A 22 -14.92 -1.70 -7.34
CA PHE A 22 -13.92 -2.53 -6.66
C PHE A 22 -13.08 -3.34 -7.65
N ILE A 23 -11.75 -3.40 -7.40
CA ILE A 23 -10.84 -4.30 -8.10
C ILE A 23 -10.32 -5.38 -7.15
N PHE A 24 -9.65 -4.97 -6.08
CA PHE A 24 -9.16 -5.87 -5.03
C PHE A 24 -8.98 -5.12 -3.71
N CYS A 25 -8.82 -5.88 -2.63
CA CYS A 25 -8.43 -5.37 -1.32
C CYS A 25 -7.28 -6.20 -0.75
N LEU A 26 -6.35 -5.55 -0.06
CA LEU A 26 -5.27 -6.17 0.68
C LEU A 26 -5.43 -5.88 2.17
N ASP A 27 -5.27 -6.92 2.98
CA ASP A 27 -5.33 -6.87 4.43
C ASP A 27 -3.93 -6.66 5.01
N ASN A 28 -3.75 -5.59 5.78
CA ASN A 28 -2.48 -5.25 6.40
C ASN A 28 -2.03 -6.24 7.51
N ASP A 29 -2.92 -7.08 8.03
CA ASP A 29 -2.52 -8.19 8.91
C ASP A 29 -1.78 -9.29 8.15
N MET A 30 -2.11 -9.45 6.86
CA MET A 30 -1.53 -10.46 5.97
C MET A 30 -0.37 -9.94 5.13
N TYR A 31 -0.34 -8.64 4.85
CA TYR A 31 0.60 -8.00 3.95
C TYR A 31 1.24 -6.77 4.59
N TYR A 32 2.56 -6.70 4.55
CA TYR A 32 3.27 -5.48 4.92
C TYR A 32 2.99 -4.34 3.92
N ALA A 33 3.10 -3.09 4.39
CA ALA A 33 2.94 -1.89 3.57
C ALA A 33 3.79 -1.93 2.29
N GLU A 34 5.03 -2.43 2.38
CA GLU A 34 5.93 -2.63 1.24
C GLU A 34 5.30 -3.50 0.15
N GLU A 35 4.65 -4.60 0.54
CA GLU A 35 3.98 -5.51 -0.39
C GLU A 35 2.73 -4.91 -1.00
N ILE A 36 1.94 -4.22 -0.17
CA ILE A 36 0.72 -3.52 -0.62
C ILE A 36 1.08 -2.50 -1.70
N ILE A 37 2.11 -1.68 -1.45
CA ILE A 37 2.61 -0.69 -2.40
C ILE A 37 3.09 -1.37 -3.69
N TYR A 38 3.86 -2.47 -3.57
CA TYR A 38 4.33 -3.23 -4.73
C TYR A 38 3.17 -3.78 -5.56
N ASN A 39 2.18 -4.42 -4.94
CA ASN A 39 1.06 -5.05 -5.64
C ASN A 39 0.17 -4.02 -6.36
N ILE A 40 -0.07 -2.87 -5.73
CA ILE A 40 -0.80 -1.77 -6.36
C ILE A 40 -0.01 -1.24 -7.56
N LYS A 41 1.28 -0.94 -7.40
CA LYS A 41 2.13 -0.48 -8.51
C LYS A 41 2.19 -1.49 -9.66
N LYS A 42 2.31 -2.78 -9.34
CA LYS A 42 2.30 -3.87 -10.33
C LYS A 42 0.98 -3.95 -11.09
N ARG A 43 -0.16 -3.71 -10.41
CA ARG A 43 -1.48 -3.73 -11.05
C ARG A 43 -1.75 -2.50 -11.91
N THR A 44 -1.41 -1.31 -11.42
CA THR A 44 -1.82 -0.04 -12.02
C THR A 44 -0.77 0.54 -12.96
N GLY A 45 0.51 0.17 -12.80
CA GLY A 45 1.64 0.83 -13.44
C GLY A 45 1.98 2.21 -12.84
N MET A 46 1.22 2.68 -11.86
CA MET A 46 1.37 4.00 -11.23
C MET A 46 2.17 3.91 -9.93
N ASN A 47 2.87 4.98 -9.53
CA ASN A 47 3.36 5.03 -8.16
C ASN A 47 2.17 5.19 -7.21
N PHE A 48 2.25 4.55 -6.05
CA PHE A 48 1.18 4.58 -5.06
C PHE A 48 0.81 6.02 -4.66
N GLN A 49 1.80 6.88 -4.45
CA GLN A 49 1.61 8.27 -4.04
C GLN A 49 0.94 9.14 -5.11
N ASP A 50 0.94 8.71 -6.37
CA ASP A 50 0.30 9.40 -7.50
C ASP A 50 -1.17 9.00 -7.66
N ILE A 51 -1.63 7.94 -7.00
CA ILE A 51 -3.02 7.47 -7.09
C ILE A 51 -3.88 8.26 -6.08
N PRO A 52 -5.00 8.87 -6.51
CA PRO A 52 -5.89 9.60 -5.62
C PRO A 52 -6.41 8.74 -4.45
N ILE A 53 -6.36 9.30 -3.25
CA ILE A 53 -6.89 8.70 -2.03
C ILE A 53 -8.34 9.12 -1.84
N LYS A 54 -9.23 8.15 -1.63
CA LYS A 54 -10.62 8.35 -1.25
C LYS A 54 -10.78 8.05 0.24
N GLY A 55 -11.30 9.00 1.01
CA GLY A 55 -11.39 8.90 2.47
C GLY A 55 -10.33 9.74 3.17
N ARG A 56 -9.99 9.40 4.42
CA ARG A 56 -9.06 10.20 5.22
C ARG A 56 -7.65 9.63 5.13
N LYS A 57 -6.65 10.51 4.98
CA LYS A 57 -5.24 10.09 5.05
C LYS A 57 -4.89 9.43 6.39
N ASP A 58 -5.58 9.83 7.46
CA ASP A 58 -5.39 9.26 8.79
C ASP A 58 -5.81 7.79 8.88
N ASP A 59 -6.63 7.30 7.94
CA ASP A 59 -6.97 5.88 7.87
C ASP A 59 -5.73 5.02 7.58
N PHE A 60 -4.65 5.58 7.03
CA PHE A 60 -3.39 4.86 6.79
C PHE A 60 -2.49 4.79 8.04
N ARG A 61 -2.88 5.42 9.15
CA ARG A 61 -2.24 5.21 10.45
C ARG A 61 -2.64 3.84 10.96
N GLY A 62 -1.65 2.99 11.25
CA GLY A 62 -1.90 1.60 11.68
C GLY A 62 -1.42 0.55 10.66
N LEU A 63 -0.91 0.96 9.51
CA LEU A 63 -0.29 0.00 8.60
C LEU A 63 1.00 -0.59 9.20
N ARG A 64 1.22 -1.88 8.94
CA ARG A 64 2.35 -2.66 9.42
C ARG A 64 3.43 -2.64 8.37
N PHE A 65 4.60 -2.17 8.75
CA PHE A 65 5.77 -2.15 7.89
C PHE A 65 6.66 -3.34 8.21
N PHE A 66 7.32 -3.88 7.19
CA PHE A 66 8.38 -4.84 7.39
C PHE A 66 9.54 -4.16 8.13
N ASN A 67 9.95 -2.98 7.63
CA ASN A 67 10.90 -2.11 8.32
C ASN A 67 10.17 -1.00 9.09
N GLY A 68 9.93 -1.23 10.39
CA GLY A 68 9.34 -0.22 11.28
C GLY A 68 8.10 -0.68 12.05
N GLY A 69 7.58 -1.89 11.76
CA GLY A 69 6.45 -2.47 12.49
C GLY A 69 5.20 -1.59 12.43
N TRP A 70 4.48 -1.47 13.54
CA TRP A 70 3.20 -0.73 13.63
C TRP A 70 3.34 0.76 13.96
N LYS A 71 4.55 1.24 14.29
CA LYS A 71 4.76 2.60 14.81
C LYS A 71 5.20 3.61 13.75
N ARG A 72 5.54 3.14 12.54
CA ARG A 72 6.01 3.97 11.44
C ARG A 72 4.85 4.76 10.83
N ASP A 73 5.07 6.05 10.59
CA ASP A 73 4.07 6.92 9.93
C ASP A 73 4.13 6.70 8.42
N PHE A 74 3.04 6.22 7.83
CA PHE A 74 2.98 5.88 6.41
C PHE A 74 3.25 7.06 5.48
N TRP A 75 2.87 8.27 5.87
CA TRP A 75 2.99 9.44 5.01
C TRP A 75 4.29 10.21 5.21
N LYS A 76 4.79 10.27 6.45
CA LYS A 76 6.07 10.93 6.75
C LYS A 76 7.26 10.06 6.36
N ASP A 77 7.18 8.77 6.64
CA ASP A 77 8.26 7.82 6.44
C ASP A 77 7.86 6.79 5.38
N PHE A 78 7.38 7.22 4.21
CA PHE A 78 6.94 6.32 3.16
C PHE A 78 8.07 5.36 2.71
N PRO A 79 7.82 4.05 2.51
CA PRO A 79 8.85 3.09 2.12
C PRO A 79 9.52 3.49 0.80
N SER A 80 10.85 3.58 0.82
CA SER A 80 11.63 3.84 -0.37
C SER A 80 11.53 2.67 -1.35
N LYS A 81 11.79 2.93 -2.63
CA LYS A 81 11.87 1.87 -3.66
C LYS A 81 12.83 0.75 -3.26
N LYS A 82 13.97 1.09 -2.64
CA LYS A 82 14.96 0.11 -2.17
C LYS A 82 14.41 -0.79 -1.06
N GLU A 83 13.66 -0.25 -0.11
CA GLU A 83 13.00 -1.04 0.94
C GLU A 83 11.96 -1.99 0.36
N ILE A 84 11.12 -1.49 -0.55
CA ILE A 84 10.09 -2.29 -1.21
C ILE A 84 10.73 -3.43 -2.01
N ASP A 85 11.70 -3.11 -2.86
CA ASP A 85 12.39 -4.10 -3.70
C ASP A 85 13.15 -5.12 -2.82
N GLY A 86 13.76 -4.67 -1.72
CA GLY A 86 14.46 -5.52 -0.76
C GLY A 86 13.53 -6.52 -0.08
N TYR A 87 12.37 -6.06 0.41
CA TYR A 87 11.35 -6.93 0.99
C TYR A 87 10.85 -7.97 -0.02
N MET A 88 10.55 -7.55 -1.25
CA MET A 88 10.05 -8.47 -2.28
C MET A 88 11.08 -9.55 -2.67
N LYS A 89 12.36 -9.19 -2.75
CA LYS A 89 13.45 -10.17 -2.99
C LYS A 89 13.55 -11.18 -1.85
N MET A 90 13.57 -10.71 -0.60
CA MET A 90 13.57 -11.58 0.58
C MET A 90 12.38 -12.54 0.57
N LYS A 91 11.17 -12.04 0.30
CA LYS A 91 9.95 -12.85 0.23
C LYS A 91 10.03 -13.94 -0.86
N GLN A 92 10.73 -13.67 -1.96
CA GLN A 92 10.95 -14.60 -3.06
C GLN A 92 12.14 -15.56 -2.83
N GLY A 93 12.85 -15.45 -1.69
CA GLY A 93 14.04 -16.24 -1.41
C GLY A 93 15.25 -15.85 -2.26
N ILE A 94 15.25 -14.66 -2.85
CA ILE A 94 16.36 -14.13 -3.63
C ILE A 94 17.20 -13.25 -2.69
N MET A 95 18.31 -13.80 -2.21
CA MET A 95 19.28 -13.09 -1.36
C MET A 95 20.40 -12.49 -2.22
#